data_AF-A0AAF5CUY2-F1
#
_entry.id   AF-A0AAF5CUY2-F1
#
_cell.length_a   1.000
_cell.length_b   1.000
_cell.length_c   1.000
_cell.angle_alpha   90.00
_cell.angle_beta   90.00
_cell.angle_gamma   90.00
#
_symmetry.space_group_name_H-M   'P 1'
#
loop_
_entity.id
_entity.type
_entity.pdbx_description
1 polymer ?
#
loop_
_entity_poly.entity_id
_entity_poly.type
_entity_poly.pdbx_seq_one_letter_code
_entity_poly.pdbx_strand_id
1 'polypeptide(L)'
;RMSRAAKKNRKAIIELSDDELEGPVIQSSSEDDFKDDESSSESDVETESMSSSLLSSEVEPSPVKKKVKKVVKRVKKNDVKVEEVEDKNSTGKRKHSGEGVKEAKKKKIDDGEDRKSTGGGKSDNAPRAEELPFAAEYAKTSRATCKHCGNKIEKDELKLCTRFPSPFFDGYQEQGFHFVCFFNRAPKVKLFPHNFKGFDWIKEEDQERIKRKIDEVIEDAGGIEEILKEYTPTVSIGKRTAKCAECKEALEKDEVRLSCKNQNYHLKCYKNSNKRFFKGSSKEILNYNNMDDDRKKMLDELFPKVEESAIKSELDENEAKLKEQSKMMNDLKVAFEKHLSRDEVKELLEANGHSREKRTHERNLKCLIELSLFGVPENCKKCGNVVEFSESQVKFVCRGKDEDQVRCDFKTKNPVVTRLRVPDSMKDSNDYLENHFTPKKRTRILPKDTMGGD
;
A
#
# COMPACT_ATOMS: atom_id res chain seq x y z
N ARG A 1 20.51 23.58 0.82
CA ARG A 1 20.52 23.27 -0.63
C ARG A 1 20.43 21.75 -0.80
N MET A 2 19.34 21.21 -1.38
CA MET A 2 19.20 19.76 -1.60
C MET A 2 20.21 19.24 -2.64
N SER A 3 20.71 18.01 -2.45
CA SER A 3 21.65 17.37 -3.38
C SER A 3 21.00 17.09 -4.75
N ARG A 4 21.81 16.97 -5.81
CA ARG A 4 21.32 16.56 -7.15
C ARG A 4 20.60 15.20 -7.11
N ALA A 5 20.98 14.31 -6.20
CA ALA A 5 20.32 13.01 -6.01
C ALA A 5 18.92 13.16 -5.41
N ALA A 6 18.74 14.03 -4.41
CA ALA A 6 17.43 14.35 -3.84
C ALA A 6 16.49 14.99 -4.87
N LYS A 7 17.02 15.82 -5.78
CA LYS A 7 16.25 16.36 -6.91
C LYS A 7 15.85 15.28 -7.92
N LYS A 8 16.72 14.30 -8.20
CA LYS A 8 16.41 13.17 -9.11
C LYS A 8 15.38 12.21 -8.52
N ASN A 9 15.45 11.89 -7.23
CA ASN A 9 14.44 11.03 -6.60
C ASN A 9 13.07 11.71 -6.49
N ARG A 10 13.04 13.05 -6.34
CA ARG A 10 11.79 13.82 -6.45
C ARG A 10 11.20 13.77 -7.87
N LYS A 11 12.05 13.69 -8.90
CA LYS A 11 11.66 13.58 -10.32
C LYS A 11 11.26 12.15 -10.73
N ALA A 12 11.67 11.13 -9.98
CA ALA A 12 11.30 9.74 -10.20
C ALA A 12 9.94 9.36 -9.57
N ILE A 13 9.40 10.23 -8.72
CA ILE A 13 8.01 10.14 -8.24
C ILE A 13 7.19 10.93 -9.25
N ILE A 14 6.72 10.21 -10.29
CA ILE A 14 5.68 10.62 -11.25
C ILE A 14 5.71 12.11 -11.55
N GLU A 15 6.47 12.50 -12.57
CA GLU A 15 6.24 13.78 -13.25
C GLU A 15 4.84 13.72 -13.87
N LEU A 16 3.81 14.00 -13.06
CA LEU A 16 2.60 14.63 -13.55
C LEU A 16 3.05 16.05 -13.91
N SER A 17 3.03 16.38 -15.19
CA SER A 17 3.31 17.74 -15.67
C SER A 17 2.36 18.73 -14.98
N ASP A 18 2.79 19.97 -14.76
CA ASP A 18 1.93 21.01 -14.16
C ASP A 18 0.65 21.26 -15.00
N ASP A 19 0.63 20.84 -16.27
CA ASP A 19 -0.55 20.86 -17.14
C ASP A 19 -1.59 19.75 -16.80
N GLU A 20 -1.23 18.72 -16.03
CA GLU A 20 -2.15 17.70 -15.49
C GLU A 20 -2.69 18.05 -14.10
N LEU A 21 -2.27 19.19 -13.52
CA LEU A 21 -2.74 19.72 -12.24
C LEU A 21 -3.98 20.61 -12.36
N GLU A 22 -4.43 20.92 -13.58
CA GLU A 22 -5.66 21.67 -13.85
C GLU A 22 -6.77 20.73 -14.37
N GLY A 23 -7.22 19.82 -13.51
CA GLY A 23 -8.50 19.14 -13.71
C GLY A 23 -9.67 20.14 -13.57
N PRO A 24 -10.82 19.90 -14.22
CA PRO A 24 -11.95 20.82 -14.16
C PRO A 24 -12.39 21.06 -12.71
N VAL A 25 -12.52 22.33 -12.32
CA VAL A 25 -13.07 22.76 -11.04
C VAL A 25 -14.53 22.29 -10.97
N ILE A 26 -14.76 21.19 -10.25
CA ILE A 26 -16.12 20.78 -9.87
C ILE A 26 -16.53 21.67 -8.71
N GLN A 27 -17.44 22.62 -8.97
CA GLN A 27 -18.12 23.36 -7.92
C GLN A 27 -19.01 22.37 -7.15
N SER A 28 -18.67 22.09 -5.90
CA SER A 28 -19.55 21.38 -4.98
C SER A 28 -20.70 22.31 -4.61
N SER A 29 -21.88 22.06 -5.18
CA SER A 29 -23.14 22.60 -4.69
C SER A 29 -23.62 21.76 -3.51
N SER A 30 -23.81 22.44 -2.39
CA SER A 30 -24.96 22.33 -1.46
C SER A 30 -25.37 20.94 -0.99
N GLU A 31 -25.19 20.66 0.31
CA GLU A 31 -26.29 20.63 1.30
C GLU A 31 -26.99 19.27 1.31
N ASP A 32 -26.58 18.38 2.22
CA ASP A 32 -27.46 17.31 2.70
C ASP A 32 -27.32 17.19 4.22
N ASP A 33 -28.50 17.25 4.84
CA ASP A 33 -28.82 17.47 6.24
C ASP A 33 -28.24 16.43 7.21
N PHE A 34 -27.63 16.94 8.30
CA PHE A 34 -27.68 16.27 9.61
C PHE A 34 -29.00 16.69 10.27
N LYS A 35 -29.95 15.76 10.44
CA LYS A 35 -31.01 15.88 11.44
C LYS A 35 -30.92 14.70 12.39
N ASP A 36 -30.54 15.02 13.62
CA ASP A 36 -30.73 14.20 14.81
C ASP A 36 -32.21 14.32 15.23
N ASP A 37 -32.89 13.19 15.42
CA ASP A 37 -34.17 13.13 16.12
C ASP A 37 -34.06 12.13 17.27
N GLU A 38 -33.92 12.66 18.49
CA GLU A 38 -34.27 11.98 19.74
C GLU A 38 -35.77 12.18 20.00
N SER A 39 -36.54 11.08 20.11
CA SER A 39 -37.74 11.08 20.96
C SER A 39 -38.08 9.68 21.44
N SER A 40 -38.06 9.54 22.77
CA SER A 40 -38.56 8.43 23.57
C SER A 40 -40.09 8.31 23.48
N SER A 41 -40.61 7.10 23.31
CA SER A 41 -41.75 6.58 24.08
C SER A 41 -41.99 5.09 23.82
N GLU A 42 -42.24 4.39 24.92
CA GLU A 42 -42.72 3.02 25.16
C GLU A 42 -44.00 2.72 24.32
N SER A 43 -44.48 1.51 24.02
CA SER A 43 -44.39 0.18 24.63
C SER A 43 -44.95 -0.89 23.65
N ASP A 44 -44.73 -2.17 24.02
CA ASP A 44 -45.57 -3.36 23.79
C ASP A 44 -45.70 -4.08 22.42
N VAL A 45 -44.89 -5.15 22.33
CA VAL A 45 -45.19 -6.59 22.07
C VAL A 45 -46.19 -7.10 20.98
N GLU A 46 -45.72 -8.20 20.37
CA GLU A 46 -46.43 -9.34 19.73
C GLU A 46 -46.54 -9.41 18.19
N THR A 47 -45.50 -10.03 17.59
CA THR A 47 -45.48 -11.29 16.82
C THR A 47 -46.54 -11.66 15.76
N GLU A 48 -46.06 -12.47 14.80
CA GLU A 48 -46.77 -13.35 13.84
C GLU A 48 -46.97 -12.81 12.40
N SER A 49 -45.87 -12.85 11.65
CA SER A 49 -45.63 -13.72 10.49
C SER A 49 -46.70 -13.97 9.40
N MET A 50 -46.18 -13.85 8.17
CA MET A 50 -46.49 -14.57 6.91
C MET A 50 -47.77 -14.21 6.14
N SER A 51 -47.56 -13.61 4.97
CA SER A 51 -48.21 -14.10 3.75
C SER A 51 -47.37 -13.83 2.52
N SER A 52 -47.30 -14.88 1.73
CA SER A 52 -46.66 -15.06 0.44
C SER A 52 -47.35 -14.28 -0.68
N SER A 53 -46.68 -14.20 -1.83
CA SER A 53 -47.23 -14.53 -3.17
C SER A 53 -47.13 -13.41 -4.22
N LEU A 54 -46.40 -13.76 -5.29
CA LEU A 54 -46.84 -13.69 -6.69
C LEU A 54 -46.59 -12.42 -7.53
N LEU A 55 -45.72 -12.60 -8.54
CA LEU A 55 -45.95 -12.46 -9.99
C LEU A 55 -44.98 -11.55 -10.77
N SER A 56 -44.31 -12.23 -11.71
CA SER A 56 -43.48 -11.73 -12.81
C SER A 56 -44.26 -10.89 -13.83
N SER A 57 -43.58 -9.94 -14.48
CA SER A 57 -43.53 -9.88 -15.96
C SER A 57 -42.55 -8.79 -16.43
N GLU A 58 -41.81 -9.17 -17.47
CA GLU A 58 -40.71 -8.46 -18.14
C GLU A 58 -41.23 -7.40 -19.10
N VAL A 59 -40.56 -6.23 -19.22
CA VAL A 59 -40.46 -5.45 -20.47
C VAL A 59 -39.20 -4.53 -20.44
N GLU A 60 -38.19 -4.84 -21.27
CA GLU A 60 -37.25 -3.87 -21.89
C GLU A 60 -37.84 -3.39 -23.25
N PRO A 61 -37.40 -2.32 -23.98
CA PRO A 61 -36.02 -1.78 -24.05
C PRO A 61 -35.81 -0.25 -24.36
N SER A 62 -34.53 0.15 -24.27
CA SER A 62 -33.76 1.08 -25.14
C SER A 62 -33.89 2.63 -25.15
N PRO A 63 -32.79 3.36 -25.45
CA PRO A 63 -32.56 4.75 -25.02
C PRO A 63 -32.46 5.81 -26.15
N VAL A 64 -32.63 7.10 -25.80
CA VAL A 64 -32.50 8.25 -26.74
C VAL A 64 -31.43 9.25 -26.26
N LYS A 65 -30.44 9.49 -27.12
CA LYS A 65 -29.43 10.58 -27.00
C LYS A 65 -30.02 11.92 -27.47
N LYS A 66 -29.77 13.02 -26.73
CA LYS A 66 -29.85 14.39 -27.27
C LYS A 66 -28.63 15.23 -26.85
N LYS A 67 -27.92 15.74 -27.86
CA LYS A 67 -26.89 16.79 -27.78
C LYS A 67 -27.56 18.16 -27.65
N VAL A 68 -27.02 19.05 -26.81
CA VAL A 68 -27.21 20.50 -26.94
C VAL A 68 -25.87 21.21 -26.70
N LYS A 69 -25.41 21.97 -27.71
CA LYS A 69 -24.37 23.01 -27.59
C LYS A 69 -25.04 24.32 -27.20
N LYS A 70 -24.45 25.10 -26.29
CA LYS A 70 -24.71 26.54 -26.19
C LYS A 70 -23.45 27.34 -25.84
N VAL A 71 -23.50 28.59 -26.25
CA VAL A 71 -22.42 29.49 -26.67
C VAL A 71 -22.14 30.55 -25.59
N VAL A 72 -20.84 30.76 -25.32
CA VAL A 72 -20.11 32.01 -25.01
C VAL A 72 -20.83 33.17 -24.29
N LYS A 73 -20.27 33.61 -23.15
CA LYS A 73 -19.93 35.04 -22.90
C LYS A 73 -18.95 35.22 -21.74
N ARG A 74 -17.82 35.88 -22.02
CA ARG A 74 -16.85 36.43 -21.06
C ARG A 74 -17.35 37.76 -20.50
N VAL A 75 -17.14 38.01 -19.20
CA VAL A 75 -17.09 39.35 -18.60
C VAL A 75 -15.89 39.41 -17.66
N LYS A 76 -15.08 40.46 -17.81
CA LYS A 76 -13.92 40.87 -16.98
C LYS A 76 -14.36 41.87 -15.91
N LYS A 77 -13.52 42.04 -14.87
CA LYS A 77 -13.42 43.10 -13.81
C LYS A 77 -13.80 42.59 -12.41
N ASN A 78 -13.10 42.86 -11.31
CA ASN A 78 -12.10 43.88 -10.95
C ASN A 78 -11.18 43.37 -9.81
N ASP A 79 -9.97 43.94 -9.75
CA ASP A 79 -9.01 43.88 -8.63
C ASP A 79 -9.52 44.60 -7.36
N VAL A 80 -9.19 44.04 -6.18
CA VAL A 80 -9.05 44.80 -4.91
C VAL A 80 -7.85 44.24 -4.13
N LYS A 81 -7.02 45.15 -3.63
CA LYS A 81 -5.69 45.00 -3.03
C LYS A 81 -5.78 45.51 -1.58
N VAL A 82 -5.43 44.71 -0.57
CA VAL A 82 -5.22 45.15 0.84
C VAL A 82 -4.18 44.20 1.45
N GLU A 83 -2.90 44.59 1.46
CA GLU A 83 -2.10 45.17 2.57
C GLU A 83 -1.55 44.13 3.57
N GLU A 84 -0.20 44.11 3.63
CA GLU A 84 0.65 43.37 4.56
C GLU A 84 0.59 43.99 5.96
N VAL A 85 0.64 43.15 6.99
CA VAL A 85 1.10 43.54 8.33
C VAL A 85 2.14 42.53 8.79
N GLU A 86 3.39 42.98 8.85
CA GLU A 86 4.50 42.32 9.53
C GLU A 86 4.25 42.33 11.03
N ASP A 87 4.57 41.24 11.74
CA ASP A 87 4.86 41.36 13.16
C ASP A 87 6.03 40.49 13.63
N LYS A 88 6.77 41.11 14.54
CA LYS A 88 8.18 40.88 14.85
C LYS A 88 8.36 39.82 15.93
N ASN A 89 9.30 38.91 15.66
CA ASN A 89 10.46 38.59 16.50
C ASN A 89 10.26 38.49 18.03
N SER A 90 10.51 37.31 18.61
CA SER A 90 11.25 37.20 19.88
C SER A 90 11.80 35.80 20.12
N THR A 91 13.12 35.75 20.19
CA THR A 91 13.98 34.60 20.51
C THR A 91 13.97 34.26 22.00
N GLY A 92 13.93 32.97 22.34
CA GLY A 92 14.22 32.45 23.68
C GLY A 92 15.24 31.30 23.63
N LYS A 93 16.51 31.61 23.88
CA LYS A 93 17.59 30.63 24.11
C LYS A 93 17.43 30.02 25.51
N ARG A 94 17.53 28.69 25.64
CA ARG A 94 18.02 28.03 26.85
C ARG A 94 19.07 26.98 26.48
N LYS A 95 20.32 27.27 26.87
CA LYS A 95 21.44 26.33 26.99
C LYS A 95 21.27 25.59 28.33
N HIS A 96 21.55 24.30 28.36
CA HIS A 96 22.08 23.65 29.55
C HIS A 96 23.26 22.76 29.15
N SER A 97 24.40 23.08 29.75
CA SER A 97 25.67 22.38 29.74
C SER A 97 25.67 21.23 30.75
N GLY A 98 26.45 20.18 30.45
CA GLY A 98 26.81 19.11 31.37
C GLY A 98 28.03 18.36 30.81
N GLU A 99 29.19 18.62 31.39
CA GLU A 99 30.52 18.06 31.09
C GLU A 99 30.78 16.73 31.83
N GLY A 100 31.74 15.94 31.34
CA GLY A 100 32.33 14.74 31.98
C GLY A 100 32.66 13.67 30.92
N VAL A 101 33.76 13.70 30.16
CA VAL A 101 35.21 13.45 30.45
C VAL A 101 35.54 11.99 30.86
N LYS A 102 36.54 11.42 30.14
CA LYS A 102 37.49 10.31 30.43
C LYS A 102 37.28 9.02 29.60
N GLU A 103 38.06 8.82 28.52
CA GLU A 103 39.43 8.21 28.44
C GLU A 103 39.37 6.68 28.22
N ALA A 104 39.62 6.17 27.02
CA ALA A 104 40.90 5.87 26.37
C ALA A 104 41.43 4.44 26.66
N LYS A 105 41.42 3.57 25.64
CA LYS A 105 42.51 2.59 25.42
C LYS A 105 42.54 2.12 23.96
N LYS A 106 43.63 2.50 23.27
CA LYS A 106 44.01 2.14 21.91
C LYS A 106 45.02 0.99 22.01
N LYS A 107 44.82 -0.09 21.25
CA LYS A 107 45.89 -1.01 20.85
C LYS A 107 45.87 -1.11 19.33
N LYS A 108 46.97 -0.66 18.72
CA LYS A 108 47.34 -0.88 17.31
C LYS A 108 47.96 -2.27 17.19
N ILE A 109 47.63 -2.98 16.12
CA ILE A 109 48.55 -3.90 15.44
C ILE A 109 48.47 -3.53 13.95
N ASP A 110 49.62 -3.12 13.42
CA ASP A 110 49.93 -2.94 11.99
C ASP A 110 50.10 -4.32 11.37
N ASP A 111 49.59 -4.53 10.16
CA ASP A 111 50.29 -5.26 9.10
C ASP A 111 49.65 -4.87 7.76
N GLY A 112 50.48 -4.33 6.87
CA GLY A 112 50.08 -3.81 5.57
C GLY A 112 50.07 -4.89 4.50
N GLU A 113 49.21 -4.69 3.49
CA GLU A 113 49.47 -5.14 2.13
C GLU A 113 48.65 -4.31 1.13
N ASP A 114 49.32 -3.98 0.03
CA ASP A 114 48.91 -3.12 -1.07
C ASP A 114 47.55 -3.46 -1.68
N ARG A 115 46.71 -2.43 -1.95
CA ARG A 115 45.75 -2.44 -3.08
C ARG A 115 45.17 -1.05 -3.41
N LYS A 116 45.84 -0.43 -4.37
CA LYS A 116 45.34 0.36 -5.52
C LYS A 116 43.82 0.62 -5.59
N SER A 117 43.45 1.88 -5.39
CA SER A 117 42.36 2.69 -5.98
C SER A 117 41.19 1.99 -6.71
N THR A 118 39.97 2.14 -6.18
CA THR A 118 38.75 2.49 -6.96
C THR A 118 37.62 3.03 -6.06
N GLY A 119 37.22 4.29 -6.33
CA GLY A 119 35.82 4.77 -6.35
C GLY A 119 34.90 4.53 -5.16
N GLY A 120 34.63 5.59 -4.38
CA GLY A 120 33.62 5.61 -3.32
C GLY A 120 32.22 5.17 -3.75
N GLY A 121 31.73 4.13 -3.08
CA GLY A 121 30.36 3.62 -3.20
C GLY A 121 29.35 4.62 -2.66
N LYS A 122 28.47 5.10 -3.53
CA LYS A 122 27.22 5.76 -3.14
C LYS A 122 26.31 4.68 -2.55
N SER A 123 25.89 4.88 -1.30
CA SER A 123 24.86 4.08 -0.64
C SER A 123 23.68 3.81 -1.58
N ASP A 124 23.35 2.54 -1.81
CA ASP A 124 22.22 2.06 -2.57
C ASP A 124 20.89 2.44 -1.89
N ASN A 125 20.49 3.70 -2.06
CA ASN A 125 19.21 4.25 -1.60
C ASN A 125 18.10 3.96 -2.64
N ALA A 126 18.04 2.73 -3.14
CA ALA A 126 17.00 2.32 -4.08
C ALA A 126 15.68 2.09 -3.31
N PRO A 127 14.54 2.64 -3.78
CA PRO A 127 13.23 2.28 -3.26
C PRO A 127 13.09 0.76 -3.28
N ARG A 128 12.73 0.14 -2.14
CA ARG A 128 12.39 -1.29 -2.14
C ARG A 128 11.17 -1.44 -3.05
N ALA A 129 11.34 -2.09 -4.19
CA ALA A 129 10.30 -2.24 -5.22
C ALA A 129 9.05 -3.00 -4.74
N GLU A 130 9.05 -3.48 -3.50
CA GLU A 130 8.04 -4.35 -2.90
C GLU A 130 7.13 -3.60 -1.91
N GLU A 131 7.30 -2.30 -1.75
CA GLU A 131 6.50 -1.50 -0.81
C GLU A 131 5.26 -0.92 -1.52
N LEU A 132 4.10 -1.08 -0.89
CA LEU A 132 2.83 -0.57 -1.42
C LEU A 132 2.88 0.96 -1.60
N PRO A 133 2.31 1.48 -2.70
CA PRO A 133 2.38 2.89 -3.07
C PRO A 133 1.46 3.78 -2.24
N PHE A 134 0.41 3.22 -1.62
CA PHE A 134 -0.59 3.98 -0.88
C PHE A 134 -0.78 3.43 0.53
N ALA A 135 -1.37 4.24 1.42
CA ALA A 135 -1.86 3.79 2.71
C ALA A 135 -3.27 4.31 2.96
N ALA A 136 -4.05 3.56 3.74
CA ALA A 136 -5.31 4.01 4.31
C ALA A 136 -5.22 3.87 5.83
N GLU A 137 -5.53 4.94 6.56
CA GLU A 137 -5.62 4.90 8.02
C GLU A 137 -6.55 6.00 8.53
N TYR A 138 -7.17 5.77 9.70
CA TYR A 138 -7.80 6.86 10.44
C TYR A 138 -6.75 7.78 11.04
N ALA A 139 -6.97 9.09 10.95
CA ALA A 139 -6.06 10.08 11.46
C ALA A 139 -5.96 10.01 13.00
N LYS A 140 -4.77 9.72 13.51
CA LYS A 140 -4.52 9.53 14.95
C LYS A 140 -4.63 10.82 15.76
N THR A 141 -4.45 11.97 15.09
CA THR A 141 -4.48 13.32 15.68
C THR A 141 -4.89 14.33 14.61
N SER A 142 -5.56 15.42 14.98
CA SER A 142 -5.88 16.56 14.10
C SER A 142 -4.69 17.48 13.75
N ARG A 143 -3.47 16.96 13.68
CA ARG A 143 -2.25 17.74 13.38
C ARG A 143 -1.79 17.65 11.93
N ALA A 144 -2.33 16.70 11.17
CA ALA A 144 -1.97 16.52 9.77
C ALA A 144 -2.70 17.54 8.89
N THR A 145 -1.99 18.10 7.91
CA THR A 145 -2.56 18.97 6.87
C THR A 145 -2.64 18.20 5.55
N CYS A 146 -3.80 18.21 4.91
CA CYS A 146 -4.00 17.61 3.60
C CYS A 146 -3.06 18.24 2.56
N LYS A 147 -2.34 17.42 1.80
CA LYS A 147 -1.36 17.89 0.81
C LYS A 147 -1.96 18.42 -0.50
N HIS A 148 -3.27 18.35 -0.66
CA HIS A 148 -4.00 18.95 -1.78
C HIS A 148 -4.58 20.31 -1.40
N CYS A 149 -5.52 20.35 -0.44
CA CYS A 149 -6.23 21.58 -0.08
C CYS A 149 -5.57 22.42 1.02
N GLY A 150 -4.59 21.87 1.76
CA GLY A 150 -3.92 22.56 2.87
C GLY A 150 -4.67 22.52 4.21
N ASN A 151 -5.95 22.16 4.22
CA ASN A 151 -6.78 22.10 5.43
C ASN A 151 -6.37 20.96 6.37
N LYS A 152 -6.74 21.07 7.65
CA LYS A 152 -6.50 20.02 8.65
C LYS A 152 -7.31 18.75 8.33
N ILE A 153 -6.72 17.60 8.64
CA ILE A 153 -7.39 16.30 8.65
C ILE A 153 -7.71 16.01 10.11
N GLU A 154 -8.99 15.84 10.44
CA GLU A 154 -9.44 15.70 11.82
C GLU A 154 -9.12 14.33 12.41
N LYS A 155 -9.02 14.24 13.74
CA LYS A 155 -8.82 12.97 14.44
C LYS A 155 -9.97 12.02 14.10
N ASP A 156 -9.64 10.75 13.91
CA ASP A 156 -10.55 9.67 13.54
C ASP A 156 -11.16 9.78 12.13
N GLU A 157 -10.83 10.83 11.37
CA GLU A 157 -11.18 10.95 9.95
C GLU A 157 -10.35 9.98 9.09
N LEU A 158 -10.99 9.32 8.13
CA LEU A 158 -10.28 8.50 7.15
C LEU A 158 -9.40 9.39 6.26
N LYS A 159 -8.10 9.13 6.27
CA LYS A 159 -7.16 9.74 5.33
C LYS A 159 -6.50 8.69 4.45
N LEU A 160 -6.27 9.07 3.21
CA LEU A 160 -5.49 8.28 2.26
C LEU A 160 -4.13 8.93 2.10
N CYS A 161 -3.09 8.10 1.95
CA CYS A 161 -1.74 8.58 1.86
C CYS A 161 -1.04 8.07 0.60
N THR A 162 -0.28 8.93 -0.08
CA THR A 162 0.75 8.47 -1.01
C THR A 162 2.03 8.17 -0.24
N ARG A 163 2.67 7.03 -0.51
CA ARG A 163 3.90 6.57 0.13
C ARG A 163 5.07 6.71 -0.83
N PHE A 164 6.18 7.25 -0.36
CA PHE A 164 7.43 7.35 -1.12
C PHE A 164 8.64 7.20 -0.21
N PRO A 165 9.81 6.79 -0.73
CA PRO A 165 11.04 6.72 0.05
C PRO A 165 11.39 8.09 0.64
N SER A 166 11.63 8.13 1.94
CA SER A 166 12.02 9.35 2.64
C SER A 166 13.43 9.77 2.21
N PRO A 167 13.65 11.05 1.85
CA PRO A 167 15.00 11.56 1.62
C PRO A 167 15.80 11.78 2.92
N PHE A 168 15.16 11.62 4.09
CA PHE A 168 15.74 11.96 5.41
C PHE A 168 16.12 10.75 6.25
N PHE A 169 15.55 9.57 5.99
CA PHE A 169 15.81 8.34 6.74
C PHE A 169 15.53 7.10 5.88
N ASP A 170 16.11 5.95 6.24
CA ASP A 170 15.84 4.66 5.57
C ASP A 170 14.42 4.17 5.92
N GLY A 171 13.46 4.57 5.09
CA GLY A 171 12.06 4.18 5.19
C GLY A 171 11.16 4.98 4.24
N TYR A 172 9.85 4.83 4.43
CA TYR A 172 8.86 5.53 3.62
C TYR A 172 8.25 6.68 4.41
N GLN A 173 8.04 7.79 3.72
CA GLN A 173 7.24 8.91 4.17
C GLN A 173 5.86 8.83 3.53
N GLU A 174 4.85 9.16 4.32
CA GLU A 174 3.45 9.18 3.90
C GLU A 174 3.00 10.65 3.81
N GLN A 175 2.41 11.02 2.69
CA GLN A 175 1.72 12.31 2.52
C GLN A 175 0.21 12.06 2.60
N GLY A 176 -0.43 12.61 3.62
CA GLY A 176 -1.87 12.43 3.86
C GLY A 176 -2.73 13.41 3.06
N PHE A 177 -3.89 12.92 2.65
CA PHE A 177 -4.92 13.63 1.91
C PHE A 177 -6.29 13.30 2.52
N HIS A 178 -7.23 14.24 2.46
CA HIS A 178 -8.65 13.91 2.62
C HIS A 178 -9.06 12.91 1.56
N PHE A 179 -10.13 12.15 1.82
CA PHE A 179 -10.64 11.12 0.92
C PHE A 179 -10.76 11.61 -0.53
N VAL A 180 -11.54 12.67 -0.77
CA VAL A 180 -11.75 13.24 -2.12
C VAL A 180 -10.46 13.82 -2.70
N CYS A 181 -9.68 14.52 -1.87
CA CYS A 181 -8.42 15.13 -2.28
C CYS A 181 -7.38 14.13 -2.81
N PHE A 182 -7.39 12.90 -2.28
CA PHE A 182 -6.51 11.83 -2.76
C PHE A 182 -6.80 11.45 -4.21
N PHE A 183 -8.08 11.20 -4.53
CA PHE A 183 -8.48 10.74 -5.87
C PHE A 183 -8.30 11.80 -6.96
N ASN A 184 -8.29 13.08 -6.60
CA ASN A 184 -7.93 14.16 -7.52
C ASN A 184 -6.44 14.15 -7.94
N ARG A 185 -5.57 13.45 -7.20
CA ARG A 185 -4.11 13.47 -7.40
C ARG A 185 -3.51 12.09 -7.70
N ALA A 186 -4.19 11.02 -7.32
CA ALA A 186 -3.60 9.69 -7.28
C ALA A 186 -3.33 9.13 -8.69
N PRO A 187 -2.19 8.44 -8.90
CA PRO A 187 -1.85 7.85 -10.20
C PRO A 187 -2.74 6.64 -10.49
N LYS A 188 -3.53 6.75 -11.56
CA LYS A 188 -4.58 5.79 -11.93
C LYS A 188 -4.10 4.34 -12.05
N VAL A 189 -2.91 4.12 -12.62
CA VAL A 189 -2.34 2.78 -12.85
C VAL A 189 -2.17 1.92 -11.59
N LYS A 190 -2.09 2.54 -10.39
CA LYS A 190 -1.90 1.79 -9.14
C LYS A 190 -3.13 1.76 -8.26
N LEU A 191 -4.23 2.38 -8.68
CA LEU A 191 -5.45 2.48 -7.89
C LEU A 191 -6.15 1.13 -7.85
N PHE A 192 -5.72 0.29 -6.90
CA PHE A 192 -6.37 -0.98 -6.56
C PHE A 192 -6.41 -1.11 -5.04
N PRO A 193 -7.44 -1.75 -4.46
CA PRO A 193 -7.54 -1.92 -3.01
C PRO A 193 -6.30 -2.54 -2.37
N HIS A 194 -5.71 -3.55 -3.02
CA HIS A 194 -4.51 -4.24 -2.53
C HIS A 194 -3.23 -3.38 -2.55
N ASN A 195 -3.26 -2.20 -3.18
CA ASN A 195 -2.15 -1.24 -3.18
C ASN A 195 -2.17 -0.28 -2.00
N PHE A 196 -3.13 -0.42 -1.08
CA PHE A 196 -3.22 0.35 0.16
C PHE A 196 -2.70 -0.46 1.34
N LYS A 197 -1.56 -0.03 1.87
CA LYS A 197 -1.14 -0.45 3.22
C LYS A 197 -2.21 -0.05 4.23
N GLY A 198 -2.63 -1.00 5.07
CA GLY A 198 -3.58 -0.74 6.14
C GLY A 198 -5.05 -0.91 5.75
N PHE A 199 -5.33 -1.33 4.51
CA PHE A 199 -6.70 -1.54 4.01
C PHE A 199 -7.52 -2.50 4.90
N ASP A 200 -6.92 -3.59 5.39
CA ASP A 200 -7.60 -4.56 6.25
C ASP A 200 -8.03 -4.01 7.63
N TRP A 201 -7.53 -2.83 8.02
CA TRP A 201 -7.75 -2.22 9.34
C TRP A 201 -8.75 -1.06 9.34
N ILE A 202 -9.25 -0.65 8.18
CA ILE A 202 -10.33 0.33 8.07
C ILE A 202 -11.68 -0.39 8.06
N LYS A 203 -12.75 0.37 8.31
CA LYS A 203 -14.10 -0.19 8.40
C LYS A 203 -14.58 -0.67 7.03
N GLU A 204 -15.49 -1.64 7.01
CA GLU A 204 -16.00 -2.22 5.76
C GLU A 204 -16.66 -1.16 4.87
N GLU A 205 -17.42 -0.23 5.45
CA GLU A 205 -18.08 0.84 4.69
C GLU A 205 -17.05 1.73 3.98
N ASP A 206 -15.92 2.01 4.65
CA ASP A 206 -14.82 2.79 4.09
C ASP A 206 -13.99 2.00 3.06
N GLN A 207 -13.86 0.67 3.23
CA GLN A 207 -13.26 -0.20 2.21
C GLN A 207 -14.09 -0.16 0.92
N GLU A 208 -15.41 -0.27 1.04
CA GLU A 208 -16.34 -0.20 -0.11
C GLU A 208 -16.37 1.19 -0.72
N ARG A 209 -16.27 2.24 0.09
CA ARG A 209 -16.14 3.62 -0.39
C ARG A 209 -14.88 3.81 -1.23
N ILE A 210 -13.73 3.28 -0.79
CA ILE A 210 -12.48 3.32 -1.57
C ILE A 210 -12.64 2.53 -2.87
N LYS A 211 -13.21 1.31 -2.83
CA LYS A 211 -13.42 0.46 -4.03
C LYS A 211 -14.28 1.17 -5.07
N ARG A 212 -15.47 1.65 -4.69
CA ARG A 212 -16.35 2.42 -5.58
C ARG A 212 -15.64 3.60 -6.22
N LYS A 213 -14.87 4.37 -5.42
CA LYS A 213 -14.16 5.54 -5.95
C LYS A 213 -13.00 5.17 -6.88
N ILE A 214 -12.36 4.02 -6.67
CA ILE A 214 -11.38 3.45 -7.60
C ILE A 214 -12.06 3.12 -8.93
N ASP A 215 -13.19 2.41 -8.87
CA ASP A 215 -13.94 2.00 -10.07
C ASP A 215 -14.39 3.22 -10.89
N GLU A 216 -14.99 4.23 -10.24
CA GLU A 216 -15.34 5.51 -10.87
C GLU A 216 -14.14 6.16 -11.60
N VAL A 217 -12.97 6.23 -10.94
CA VAL A 217 -11.78 6.86 -11.53
C VAL A 217 -11.23 6.05 -12.70
N ILE A 218 -11.36 4.71 -12.67
CA ILE A 218 -10.96 3.82 -13.75
C ILE A 218 -11.93 3.97 -14.93
N GLU A 219 -13.23 4.00 -14.69
CA GLU A 219 -14.27 4.23 -15.71
C GLU A 219 -14.09 5.59 -16.38
N ASP A 220 -13.89 6.66 -15.62
CA ASP A 220 -13.61 8.01 -16.13
C ASP A 220 -12.33 8.08 -16.99
N ALA A 221 -11.39 7.14 -16.80
CA ALA A 221 -10.18 7.02 -17.60
C ALA A 221 -10.35 6.19 -18.88
N GLY A 222 -11.55 5.66 -19.14
CA GLY A 222 -11.84 4.79 -20.28
C GLY A 222 -11.70 3.29 -19.98
N GLY A 223 -11.66 2.90 -18.70
CA GLY A 223 -11.51 1.52 -18.28
C GLY A 223 -10.06 1.12 -17.98
N ILE A 224 -9.91 -0.04 -17.36
CA ILE A 224 -8.60 -0.55 -16.93
C ILE A 224 -7.72 -0.86 -18.15
N GLU A 225 -8.29 -1.38 -19.23
CA GLU A 225 -7.56 -1.71 -20.45
C GLU A 225 -6.91 -0.48 -21.09
N GLU A 226 -7.60 0.66 -21.11
CA GLU A 226 -7.05 1.89 -21.69
C GLU A 226 -5.93 2.48 -20.82
N ILE A 227 -6.07 2.42 -19.48
CA ILE A 227 -4.99 2.80 -18.55
C ILE A 227 -3.74 1.94 -18.78
N LEU A 228 -3.92 0.65 -19.09
CA LEU A 228 -2.82 -0.32 -19.17
C LEU A 228 -2.18 -0.48 -20.53
N LYS A 229 -2.79 0.10 -21.56
CA LYS A 229 -2.29 0.08 -22.93
C LYS A 229 -0.87 0.61 -23.06
N GLU A 230 -0.49 1.61 -22.27
CA GLU A 230 0.90 2.12 -22.23
C GLU A 230 1.91 1.14 -21.63
N TYR A 231 1.44 0.06 -20.97
CA TYR A 231 2.25 -1.02 -20.42
C TYR A 231 2.23 -2.29 -21.27
N THR A 232 1.49 -2.32 -22.37
CA THR A 232 1.53 -3.43 -23.32
C THR A 232 2.94 -3.53 -23.92
N PRO A 233 3.65 -4.65 -23.75
CA PRO A 233 5.01 -4.78 -24.24
C PRO A 233 5.00 -4.93 -25.76
N THR A 234 6.11 -4.53 -26.37
CA THR A 234 6.41 -4.76 -27.78
C THR A 234 7.48 -5.83 -27.91
N VAL A 235 7.22 -6.86 -28.69
CA VAL A 235 8.25 -7.84 -29.06
C VAL A 235 9.06 -7.33 -30.24
N SER A 236 10.38 -7.54 -30.19
CA SER A 236 11.28 -7.18 -31.28
C SER A 236 12.53 -8.05 -31.28
N ILE A 237 13.19 -8.10 -32.43
CA ILE A 237 14.54 -8.67 -32.58
C ILE A 237 15.54 -7.53 -32.38
N GLY A 238 16.49 -7.72 -31.47
CA GLY A 238 17.46 -6.70 -31.09
C GLY A 238 18.38 -6.29 -32.24
N LYS A 239 18.18 -5.10 -32.82
CA LYS A 239 19.08 -4.59 -33.88
C LYS A 239 20.49 -4.25 -33.39
N ARG A 240 20.64 -4.03 -32.09
CA ARG A 240 21.86 -3.66 -31.36
C ARG A 240 21.78 -4.22 -29.95
N THR A 241 22.92 -4.35 -29.31
CA THR A 241 22.98 -4.70 -27.89
C THR A 241 22.19 -3.71 -27.06
N ALA A 242 21.50 -4.21 -26.05
CA ALA A 242 20.79 -3.40 -25.07
C ALA A 242 21.07 -3.95 -23.66
N LYS A 243 20.56 -3.27 -22.64
CA LYS A 243 20.66 -3.72 -21.25
C LYS A 243 19.29 -4.13 -20.77
N CYS A 244 19.19 -5.32 -20.19
CA CYS A 244 17.96 -5.77 -19.55
C CYS A 244 17.68 -4.88 -18.32
N ALA A 245 16.48 -4.34 -18.22
CA ALA A 245 16.09 -3.47 -17.12
C ALA A 245 15.88 -4.22 -15.80
N GLU A 246 15.69 -5.54 -15.85
CA GLU A 246 15.55 -6.41 -14.67
C GLU A 246 16.93 -6.88 -14.18
N CYS A 247 17.56 -7.85 -14.88
CA CYS A 247 18.83 -8.46 -14.44
C CYS A 247 20.09 -7.62 -14.68
N LYS A 248 19.99 -6.51 -15.43
CA LYS A 248 21.11 -5.64 -15.81
C LYS A 248 22.15 -6.29 -16.74
N GLU A 249 21.94 -7.52 -17.19
CA GLU A 249 22.78 -8.18 -18.18
C GLU A 249 22.52 -7.64 -19.60
N ALA A 250 23.44 -7.95 -20.51
CA ALA A 250 23.34 -7.56 -21.91
C ALA A 250 22.29 -8.40 -22.64
N LEU A 251 21.50 -7.72 -23.46
CA LEU A 251 20.63 -8.30 -24.49
C LEU A 251 21.39 -8.22 -25.80
N GLU A 252 21.71 -9.35 -26.39
CA GLU A 252 22.59 -9.41 -27.56
C GLU A 252 21.88 -8.95 -28.84
N LYS A 253 22.68 -8.72 -29.88
CA LYS A 253 22.12 -8.47 -31.22
C LYS A 253 21.43 -9.75 -31.71
N ASP A 254 20.34 -9.58 -32.45
CA ASP A 254 19.53 -10.64 -33.06
C ASP A 254 18.76 -11.52 -32.05
N GLU A 255 18.82 -11.19 -30.76
CA GLU A 255 18.04 -11.79 -29.68
C GLU A 255 16.61 -11.22 -29.60
N VAL A 256 15.64 -12.07 -29.25
CA VAL A 256 14.26 -11.66 -29.00
C VAL A 256 14.15 -10.96 -27.65
N ARG A 257 13.53 -9.78 -27.62
CA ARG A 257 13.36 -9.01 -26.40
C ARG A 257 12.01 -8.31 -26.34
N LEU A 258 11.53 -8.09 -25.12
CA LEU A 258 10.35 -7.28 -24.86
C LEU A 258 10.77 -5.86 -24.51
N SER A 259 10.08 -4.89 -25.09
CA SER A 259 10.24 -3.47 -24.80
C SER A 259 8.96 -2.93 -24.19
N CYS A 260 9.04 -2.26 -23.04
CA CYS A 260 7.90 -1.61 -22.40
C CYS A 260 8.39 -0.32 -21.72
N LYS A 261 7.66 0.79 -21.86
CA LYS A 261 8.05 2.11 -21.33
C LYS A 261 9.52 2.49 -21.57
N ASN A 262 10.01 2.28 -22.79
CA ASN A 262 11.41 2.53 -23.20
C ASN A 262 12.48 1.68 -22.49
N GLN A 263 12.08 0.61 -21.80
CA GLN A 263 12.97 -0.34 -21.15
C GLN A 263 12.94 -1.68 -21.91
N ASN A 264 14.09 -2.34 -22.00
CA ASN A 264 14.25 -3.63 -22.68
C ASN A 264 14.41 -4.73 -21.65
N TYR A 265 13.88 -5.92 -21.95
CA TYR A 265 13.89 -7.07 -21.06
C TYR A 265 14.14 -8.36 -21.84
N HIS A 266 14.85 -9.31 -21.24
CA HIS A 266 14.75 -10.71 -21.65
C HIS A 266 13.29 -11.17 -21.46
N LEU A 267 12.83 -12.11 -22.28
CA LEU A 267 11.45 -12.63 -22.18
C LEU A 267 11.14 -13.14 -20.76
N LYS A 268 12.03 -13.98 -20.21
CA LYS A 268 11.93 -14.53 -18.85
C LYS A 268 12.01 -13.44 -17.78
N CYS A 269 12.88 -12.46 -17.97
CA CYS A 269 13.00 -11.32 -17.05
C CYS A 269 11.71 -10.49 -17.01
N TYR A 270 11.08 -10.23 -18.16
CA TYR A 270 9.81 -9.52 -18.20
C TYR A 270 8.70 -10.32 -17.53
N LYS A 271 8.58 -11.62 -17.85
CA LYS A 271 7.59 -12.53 -17.25
C LYS A 271 7.66 -12.53 -15.72
N ASN A 272 8.88 -12.58 -15.18
CA ASN A 272 9.13 -12.65 -13.74
C ASN A 272 9.28 -11.27 -13.08
N SER A 273 9.12 -10.18 -13.84
CA SER A 273 9.27 -8.84 -13.27
C SER A 273 8.04 -8.48 -12.44
N ASN A 274 8.28 -8.07 -11.19
CA ASN A 274 7.25 -7.48 -10.32
C ASN A 274 6.77 -6.11 -10.80
N LYS A 275 7.32 -5.59 -11.91
CA LYS A 275 6.94 -4.30 -12.51
C LYS A 275 6.08 -4.48 -13.76
N ARG A 276 5.72 -5.71 -14.13
CA ARG A 276 4.85 -5.94 -15.29
C ARG A 276 3.40 -5.68 -14.89
N PHE A 277 2.75 -4.78 -15.61
CA PHE A 277 1.30 -4.57 -15.54
C PHE A 277 0.56 -5.38 -16.61
N PHE A 278 1.30 -5.89 -17.61
CA PHE A 278 0.74 -6.66 -18.70
C PHE A 278 0.38 -8.11 -18.28
N LYS A 279 -0.90 -8.43 -18.42
CA LYS A 279 -1.50 -9.74 -18.15
C LYS A 279 -2.01 -10.47 -19.38
N GLY A 280 -1.99 -9.79 -20.54
CA GLY A 280 -2.44 -10.37 -21.79
C GLY A 280 -1.62 -11.58 -22.21
N SER A 281 -2.19 -12.33 -23.14
CA SER A 281 -1.51 -13.41 -23.84
C SER A 281 -0.40 -12.89 -24.76
N SER A 282 0.45 -13.79 -25.21
CA SER A 282 1.42 -13.55 -26.29
C SER A 282 0.82 -12.82 -27.49
N LYS A 283 -0.44 -13.12 -27.85
CA LYS A 283 -1.16 -12.54 -29.00
C LYS A 283 -1.47 -11.06 -28.83
N GLU A 284 -1.54 -10.57 -27.59
CA GLU A 284 -1.79 -9.17 -27.26
C GLU A 284 -0.49 -8.35 -27.16
N ILE A 285 0.67 -9.01 -27.20
CA ILE A 285 1.97 -8.34 -27.27
C ILE A 285 2.09 -7.64 -28.63
N LEU A 286 2.43 -6.35 -28.62
CA LEU A 286 2.60 -5.58 -29.85
C LEU A 286 3.71 -6.21 -30.70
N ASN A 287 3.46 -6.34 -32.00
CA ASN A 287 4.29 -7.03 -32.99
C ASN A 287 4.41 -8.56 -32.86
N TYR A 288 3.58 -9.22 -32.05
CA TYR A 288 3.54 -10.69 -31.99
C TYR A 288 3.36 -11.33 -33.37
N ASN A 289 2.40 -10.83 -34.15
CA ASN A 289 2.10 -11.37 -35.48
C ASN A 289 3.26 -11.26 -36.48
N ASN A 290 4.20 -10.34 -36.24
CA ASN A 290 5.37 -10.10 -37.09
C ASN A 290 6.55 -11.05 -36.78
N MET A 291 6.43 -11.89 -35.74
CA MET A 291 7.43 -12.90 -35.42
C MET A 291 7.22 -14.17 -36.25
N ASP A 292 8.30 -14.90 -36.51
CA ASP A 292 8.25 -16.26 -37.07
C ASP A 292 7.67 -17.27 -36.08
N ASP A 293 7.33 -18.46 -36.57
CA ASP A 293 6.60 -19.47 -35.81
C ASP A 293 7.38 -20.00 -34.60
N ASP A 294 8.71 -20.14 -34.71
CA ASP A 294 9.57 -20.58 -33.59
C ASP A 294 9.56 -19.55 -32.45
N ARG A 295 9.66 -18.27 -32.80
CA ARG A 295 9.56 -17.17 -31.82
C ARG A 295 8.17 -17.02 -31.23
N LYS A 296 7.12 -17.21 -32.03
CA LYS A 296 5.73 -17.21 -31.55
C LYS A 296 5.49 -18.31 -30.53
N LYS A 297 5.95 -19.54 -30.81
CA LYS A 297 5.87 -20.66 -29.87
C LYS A 297 6.55 -20.34 -28.53
N MET A 298 7.74 -19.74 -28.58
CA MET A 298 8.45 -19.31 -27.36
C MET A 298 7.66 -18.26 -26.55
N LEU A 299 6.97 -17.34 -27.23
CA LEU A 299 6.11 -16.35 -26.57
C LEU A 299 4.86 -16.99 -25.98
N ASP A 300 4.20 -17.90 -26.69
CA ASP A 300 3.00 -18.61 -26.24
C ASP A 300 3.28 -19.44 -24.98
N GLU A 301 4.43 -20.13 -24.94
CA GLU A 301 4.87 -20.89 -23.75
C GLU A 301 5.12 -19.98 -22.54
N LEU A 302 5.59 -18.75 -22.76
CA LEU A 302 5.87 -17.80 -21.68
C LEU A 302 4.63 -17.01 -21.25
N PHE A 303 3.75 -16.66 -22.19
CA PHE A 303 2.57 -15.81 -22.02
C PHE A 303 1.31 -16.53 -22.55
N PRO A 304 0.91 -17.63 -21.90
CA PRO A 304 -0.26 -18.38 -22.33
C PRO A 304 -1.52 -17.53 -22.20
N LYS A 305 -2.55 -17.85 -23.00
CA LYS A 305 -3.89 -17.32 -22.78
C LYS A 305 -4.41 -17.87 -21.46
N VAL A 306 -4.86 -16.99 -20.58
CA VAL A 306 -5.50 -17.38 -19.31
C VAL A 306 -7.02 -17.35 -19.50
N GLU A 307 -7.72 -18.34 -18.97
CA GLU A 307 -9.18 -18.40 -18.94
C GLU A 307 -9.72 -17.33 -17.96
N GLU A 308 -10.30 -16.26 -18.49
CA GLU A 308 -10.76 -15.09 -17.70
C GLU A 308 -11.83 -15.43 -16.65
N SER A 309 -12.72 -16.38 -16.97
CA SER A 309 -13.82 -16.78 -16.08
C SER A 309 -13.32 -17.44 -14.79
N ALA A 310 -12.29 -18.28 -14.90
CA ALA A 310 -11.65 -18.92 -13.75
C ALA A 310 -10.96 -17.88 -12.87
N ILE A 311 -10.23 -16.92 -13.46
CA ILE A 311 -9.57 -15.83 -12.72
C ILE A 311 -10.61 -15.03 -11.93
N LYS A 312 -11.71 -14.63 -12.58
CA LYS A 312 -12.74 -13.82 -11.92
C LYS A 312 -13.31 -14.53 -10.69
N SER A 313 -13.70 -15.81 -10.82
CA SER A 313 -14.21 -16.59 -9.69
C SER A 313 -13.20 -16.70 -8.54
N GLU A 314 -11.92 -16.85 -8.86
CA GLU A 314 -10.85 -16.97 -7.88
C GLU A 314 -10.59 -15.64 -7.13
N LEU A 315 -10.76 -14.50 -7.82
CA LEU A 315 -10.67 -13.17 -7.25
C LEU A 315 -11.87 -12.87 -6.33
N ASP A 316 -13.09 -13.18 -6.77
CA ASP A 316 -14.31 -13.00 -5.98
C ASP A 316 -14.25 -13.82 -4.68
N GLU A 317 -13.79 -15.07 -4.76
CA GLU A 317 -13.55 -15.90 -3.57
C GLU A 317 -12.46 -15.33 -2.65
N ASN A 318 -11.38 -14.79 -3.22
CA ASN A 318 -10.31 -14.17 -2.43
C ASN A 318 -10.81 -12.94 -1.69
N GLU A 319 -11.63 -12.11 -2.35
CA GLU A 319 -12.25 -10.95 -1.75
C GLU A 319 -13.18 -11.32 -0.58
N ALA A 320 -14.03 -12.33 -0.74
CA ALA A 320 -14.88 -12.83 0.34
C ALA A 320 -14.05 -13.29 1.56
N LYS A 321 -12.97 -14.03 1.31
CA LYS A 321 -12.03 -14.48 2.37
C LYS A 321 -11.30 -13.31 3.05
N LEU A 322 -10.95 -12.25 2.30
CA LEU A 322 -10.35 -11.03 2.86
C LEU A 322 -11.32 -10.25 3.74
N LYS A 323 -12.59 -10.14 3.33
CA LYS A 323 -13.65 -9.51 4.14
C LYS A 323 -13.83 -10.24 5.47
N GLU A 324 -13.94 -11.58 5.45
CA GLU A 324 -14.03 -12.39 6.68
C GLU A 324 -12.78 -12.19 7.57
N GLN A 325 -11.60 -12.16 6.95
CA GLN A 325 -10.34 -11.93 7.66
C GLN A 325 -10.30 -10.56 8.36
N SER A 326 -10.65 -9.48 7.64
CA SER A 326 -10.69 -8.12 8.19
C SER A 326 -11.66 -8.01 9.36
N LYS A 327 -12.86 -8.63 9.24
CA LYS A 327 -13.84 -8.69 10.34
C LYS A 327 -13.25 -9.32 11.59
N MET A 328 -12.65 -10.50 11.49
CA MET A 328 -12.04 -11.17 12.65
C MET A 328 -10.91 -10.36 13.31
N MET A 329 -10.11 -9.66 12.50
CA MET A 329 -9.05 -8.81 13.03
C MET A 329 -9.62 -7.61 13.80
N ASN A 330 -10.68 -7.00 13.28
CA ASN A 330 -11.36 -5.89 13.94
C ASN A 330 -12.08 -6.35 15.21
N ASP A 331 -12.71 -7.52 15.21
CA ASP A 331 -13.33 -8.11 16.41
C ASP A 331 -12.30 -8.32 17.52
N LEU A 332 -11.14 -8.91 17.20
CA LEU A 332 -10.03 -9.06 18.14
C LEU A 332 -9.46 -7.73 18.59
N LYS A 333 -9.38 -6.74 17.70
CA LYS A 333 -8.93 -5.39 18.05
C LYS A 333 -9.82 -4.78 19.13
N VAL A 334 -11.14 -4.79 18.93
CA VAL A 334 -12.12 -4.27 19.89
C VAL A 334 -12.03 -5.03 21.21
N ALA A 335 -11.94 -6.36 21.16
CA ALA A 335 -11.83 -7.19 22.36
C ALA A 335 -10.55 -6.88 23.15
N PHE A 336 -9.40 -6.80 22.49
CA PHE A 336 -8.13 -6.51 23.17
C PHE A 336 -8.06 -5.07 23.70
N GLU A 337 -8.60 -4.08 22.99
CA GLU A 337 -8.69 -2.70 23.50
C GLU A 337 -9.58 -2.60 24.75
N LYS A 338 -10.61 -3.45 24.86
CA LYS A 338 -11.53 -3.49 25.99
C LYS A 338 -10.99 -4.27 27.19
N HIS A 339 -10.33 -5.39 26.94
CA HIS A 339 -10.04 -6.39 27.97
C HIS A 339 -8.55 -6.51 28.36
N LEU A 340 -7.64 -5.90 27.60
CA LEU A 340 -6.20 -5.95 27.88
C LEU A 340 -5.62 -4.56 28.10
N SER A 341 -4.87 -4.40 29.18
CA SER A 341 -4.06 -3.23 29.44
C SER A 341 -2.85 -3.14 28.50
N ARG A 342 -2.22 -1.97 28.46
CA ARG A 342 -1.02 -1.74 27.64
C ARG A 342 0.15 -2.63 28.03
N ASP A 343 0.22 -3.05 29.29
CA ASP A 343 1.31 -3.86 29.81
C ASP A 343 1.03 -5.35 29.61
N GLU A 344 -0.21 -5.81 29.77
CA GLU A 344 -0.61 -7.18 29.40
C GLU A 344 -0.38 -7.45 27.90
N VAL A 345 -0.68 -6.48 27.02
CA VAL A 345 -0.38 -6.60 25.59
C VAL A 345 1.12 -6.78 25.35
N LYS A 346 2.00 -6.10 26.12
CA LYS A 346 3.45 -6.30 26.00
C LYS A 346 3.88 -7.64 26.57
N GLU A 347 3.37 -8.03 27.73
CA GLU A 347 3.71 -9.29 28.39
C GLU A 347 3.34 -10.49 27.51
N LEU A 348 2.17 -10.48 26.86
CA LEU A 348 1.79 -11.50 25.88
C LEU A 348 2.75 -11.55 24.69
N LEU A 349 3.17 -10.39 24.17
CA LEU A 349 4.13 -10.35 23.07
C LEU A 349 5.50 -10.88 23.52
N GLU A 350 5.95 -10.50 24.72
CA GLU A 350 7.22 -10.93 25.32
C GLU A 350 7.25 -12.44 25.56
N ALA A 351 6.16 -13.00 26.08
CA ALA A 351 5.98 -14.45 26.29
C ALA A 351 6.05 -15.26 24.99
N ASN A 352 5.83 -14.62 23.84
CA ASN A 352 5.90 -15.22 22.51
C ASN A 352 7.14 -14.75 21.71
N GLY A 353 8.12 -14.12 22.37
CA GLY A 353 9.39 -13.71 21.77
C GLY A 353 9.33 -12.44 20.91
N HIS A 354 8.22 -11.71 20.91
CA HIS A 354 7.97 -10.52 20.09
C HIS A 354 8.19 -9.18 20.82
N SER A 355 9.09 -9.16 21.80
CA SER A 355 9.49 -7.97 22.55
C SER A 355 10.16 -6.95 21.61
N ARG A 356 9.60 -5.74 21.51
CA ARG A 356 10.25 -4.64 20.76
C ARG A 356 10.16 -3.33 21.52
N GLU A 357 11.34 -2.88 21.95
CA GLU A 357 11.49 -1.55 22.50
C GLU A 357 11.01 -0.48 21.49
N LYS A 358 10.34 0.56 22.00
CA LYS A 358 9.88 1.74 21.23
C LYS A 358 8.76 1.48 20.22
N ARG A 359 8.13 0.29 20.21
CA ARG A 359 6.90 0.09 19.43
C ARG A 359 5.73 0.87 20.07
N THR A 360 4.92 1.53 19.25
CA THR A 360 3.69 2.18 19.73
C THR A 360 2.67 1.12 20.18
N HIS A 361 1.78 1.47 21.12
CA HIS A 361 0.78 0.53 21.61
C HIS A 361 -0.12 -0.02 20.49
N GLU A 362 -0.59 0.84 19.57
CA GLU A 362 -1.34 0.41 18.38
C GLU A 362 -0.61 -0.65 17.54
N ARG A 363 0.71 -0.51 17.36
CA ARG A 363 1.49 -1.50 16.61
C ARG A 363 1.71 -2.78 17.43
N ASN A 364 1.81 -2.70 18.75
CA ASN A 364 1.81 -3.89 19.61
C ASN A 364 0.48 -4.64 19.49
N LEU A 365 -0.63 -3.91 19.55
CA LEU A 365 -1.98 -4.47 19.41
C LEU A 365 -2.15 -5.17 18.06
N LYS A 366 -1.80 -4.51 16.95
CA LYS A 366 -1.84 -5.12 15.61
C LYS A 366 -0.94 -6.37 15.51
N CYS A 367 0.25 -6.32 16.10
CA CYS A 367 1.15 -7.47 16.16
C CYS A 367 0.49 -8.62 16.95
N LEU A 368 -0.09 -8.34 18.11
CA LEU A 368 -0.73 -9.34 18.95
C LEU A 368 -1.93 -10.00 18.24
N ILE A 369 -2.76 -9.20 17.54
CA ILE A 369 -3.87 -9.70 16.73
C ILE A 369 -3.37 -10.65 15.64
N GLU A 370 -2.30 -10.27 14.93
CA GLU A 370 -1.68 -11.11 13.91
C GLU A 370 -1.25 -12.48 14.50
N LEU A 371 -0.53 -12.46 15.62
CA LEU A 371 -0.07 -13.69 16.29
C LEU A 371 -1.22 -14.52 16.86
N SER A 372 -2.27 -13.85 17.35
CA SER A 372 -3.44 -14.48 17.95
C SER A 372 -4.35 -15.14 16.92
N LEU A 373 -4.44 -14.60 15.71
CA LEU A 373 -5.32 -15.12 14.67
C LEU A 373 -4.62 -16.12 13.75
N PHE A 374 -3.38 -15.82 13.34
CA PHE A 374 -2.64 -16.59 12.35
C PHE A 374 -1.56 -17.50 12.96
N GLY A 375 -1.16 -17.25 14.21
CA GLY A 375 -0.11 -17.98 14.91
C GLY A 375 1.22 -17.22 14.94
N VAL A 376 2.15 -17.72 15.75
CA VAL A 376 3.48 -17.16 15.97
C VAL A 376 4.46 -17.73 14.95
N PRO A 377 5.03 -16.92 14.04
CA PRO A 377 6.03 -17.40 13.09
C PRO A 377 7.29 -17.89 13.79
N GLU A 378 7.88 -18.97 13.24
CA GLU A 378 9.23 -19.36 13.64
C GLU A 378 10.22 -18.20 13.42
N ASN A 379 11.20 -18.11 14.32
CA ASN A 379 12.30 -17.18 14.18
C ASN A 379 13.03 -17.38 12.84
N CYS A 380 13.61 -16.29 12.34
CA CYS A 380 14.31 -16.28 11.07
C CYS A 380 15.47 -17.29 11.08
N LYS A 381 15.44 -18.26 10.17
CA LYS A 381 16.49 -19.28 10.02
C LYS A 381 17.87 -18.71 9.66
N LYS A 382 17.93 -17.47 9.14
CA LYS A 382 19.20 -16.80 8.79
C LYS A 382 19.88 -16.13 9.99
N CYS A 383 19.12 -15.45 10.86
CA CYS A 383 19.68 -14.59 11.90
C CYS A 383 19.05 -14.75 13.29
N GLY A 384 18.14 -15.72 13.47
CA GLY A 384 17.47 -16.00 14.75
C GLY A 384 16.47 -14.94 15.22
N ASN A 385 16.32 -13.81 14.52
CA ASN A 385 15.40 -12.74 14.91
C ASN A 385 13.94 -13.03 14.55
N VAL A 386 13.03 -12.29 15.19
CA VAL A 386 11.58 -12.40 14.96
C VAL A 386 11.18 -12.11 13.51
N VAL A 387 10.14 -12.81 13.07
CA VAL A 387 9.50 -12.65 11.76
C VAL A 387 8.09 -12.12 11.97
N GLU A 388 7.74 -11.04 11.30
CA GLU A 388 6.45 -10.35 11.49
C GLU A 388 5.80 -10.04 10.15
N PHE A 389 4.46 -10.06 10.09
CA PHE A 389 3.74 -9.59 8.92
C PHE A 389 4.05 -8.11 8.66
N SER A 390 4.27 -7.77 7.39
CA SER A 390 4.53 -6.42 6.94
C SER A 390 3.37 -5.97 6.06
N GLU A 391 2.47 -5.14 6.60
CA GLU A 391 1.35 -4.54 5.83
C GLU A 391 1.83 -3.85 4.55
N SER A 392 3.02 -3.26 4.59
CA SER A 392 3.56 -2.51 3.46
C SER A 392 4.17 -3.38 2.37
N GLN A 393 4.52 -4.63 2.68
CA GLN A 393 5.09 -5.58 1.70
C GLN A 393 4.16 -6.78 1.47
N VAL A 394 3.05 -6.87 2.20
CA VAL A 394 2.04 -7.93 2.14
C VAL A 394 2.67 -9.33 2.27
N LYS A 395 3.62 -9.47 3.21
CA LYS A 395 4.35 -10.72 3.49
C LYS A 395 4.98 -10.69 4.87
N PHE A 396 5.39 -11.85 5.38
CA PHE A 396 6.17 -11.97 6.60
C PHE A 396 7.63 -11.63 6.32
N VAL A 397 8.22 -10.78 7.15
CA VAL A 397 9.61 -10.30 6.99
C VAL A 397 10.36 -10.40 8.31
N CYS A 398 11.65 -10.72 8.22
CA CYS A 398 12.51 -10.66 9.38
C CYS A 398 12.69 -9.22 9.86
N ARG A 399 12.70 -9.02 11.18
CA ARG A 399 12.98 -7.71 11.81
C ARG A 399 14.40 -7.58 12.34
N GLY A 400 15.23 -8.60 12.14
CA GLY A 400 16.62 -8.64 12.53
C GLY A 400 17.49 -7.69 11.71
N LYS A 401 18.56 -7.26 12.36
CA LYS A 401 19.68 -6.54 11.75
C LYS A 401 20.97 -7.18 12.22
N ASP A 402 22.02 -7.11 11.41
CA ASP A 402 23.36 -7.47 11.84
C ASP A 402 24.03 -6.33 12.64
N GLU A 403 25.28 -6.55 13.03
CA GLU A 403 26.10 -5.60 13.80
C GLU A 403 26.28 -4.27 13.05
N ASP A 404 26.32 -4.32 11.72
CA ASP A 404 26.44 -3.17 10.82
C ASP A 404 25.10 -2.46 10.54
N GLN A 405 24.05 -2.82 11.28
CA GLN A 405 22.68 -2.30 11.13
C GLN A 405 22.03 -2.60 9.78
N VAL A 406 22.59 -3.54 9.01
CA VAL A 406 22.01 -4.00 7.75
C VAL A 406 20.85 -4.93 8.08
N ARG A 407 19.69 -4.67 7.46
CA ARG A 407 18.48 -5.45 7.71
C ARG A 407 18.60 -6.82 7.06
N CYS A 408 18.17 -7.85 7.78
CA CYS A 408 17.99 -9.17 7.20
C CYS A 408 16.99 -9.11 6.03
N ASP A 409 17.31 -9.84 4.95
CA ASP A 409 16.53 -9.89 3.71
C ASP A 409 15.48 -11.02 3.68
N PHE A 410 15.38 -11.82 4.76
CA PHE A 410 14.45 -12.94 4.84
C PHE A 410 13.00 -12.46 4.79
N LYS A 411 12.24 -13.06 3.87
CA LYS A 411 10.81 -12.81 3.65
C LYS A 411 10.10 -14.07 3.16
N THR A 412 8.83 -14.24 3.52
CA THR A 412 7.98 -15.36 3.07
C THR A 412 6.51 -14.96 3.06
N LYS A 413 5.71 -15.55 2.17
CA LYS A 413 4.24 -15.48 2.22
C LYS A 413 3.64 -16.57 3.13
N ASN A 414 4.36 -17.67 3.29
CA ASN A 414 3.89 -18.88 3.99
C ASN A 414 4.87 -19.22 5.13
N PRO A 415 4.82 -18.54 6.28
CA PRO A 415 5.65 -18.88 7.42
C PRO A 415 5.20 -20.21 8.05
N VAL A 416 6.14 -20.94 8.63
CA VAL A 416 5.80 -21.99 9.59
C VAL A 416 5.46 -21.30 10.90
N VAL A 417 4.31 -21.64 11.49
CA VAL A 417 3.79 -20.97 12.70
C VAL A 417 3.38 -21.97 13.78
N THR A 418 3.50 -21.56 15.03
CA THR A 418 2.94 -22.24 16.21
C THR A 418 1.73 -21.45 16.74
N ARG A 419 0.97 -22.02 17.68
CA ARG A 419 -0.14 -21.29 18.32
C ARG A 419 0.43 -20.33 19.36
N LEU A 420 -0.12 -19.11 19.46
CA LEU A 420 0.27 -18.16 20.50
C LEU A 420 0.03 -18.76 21.89
N ARG A 421 1.04 -18.65 22.76
CA ARG A 421 1.02 -19.11 24.14
C ARG A 421 0.56 -17.98 25.05
N VAL A 422 -0.45 -18.24 25.87
CA VAL A 422 -0.85 -17.37 26.97
C VAL A 422 -0.25 -17.94 28.26
N PRO A 423 0.63 -17.22 28.96
CA PRO A 423 1.17 -17.65 30.25
C PRO A 423 0.06 -17.90 31.28
N ASP A 424 0.22 -18.89 32.14
CA ASP A 424 -0.81 -19.23 33.13
C ASP A 424 -1.00 -18.10 34.16
N SER A 425 0.08 -17.40 34.54
CA SER A 425 0.01 -16.19 35.38
C SER A 425 -0.90 -15.10 34.81
N MET A 426 -1.00 -14.99 33.48
CA MET A 426 -1.87 -14.04 32.81
C MET A 426 -3.32 -14.53 32.75
N LYS A 427 -3.55 -15.84 32.69
CA LYS A 427 -4.91 -16.39 32.78
C LYS A 427 -5.47 -16.19 34.18
N ASP A 428 -4.66 -16.50 35.20
CA ASP A 428 -5.04 -16.35 36.61
C ASP A 428 -5.41 -14.90 36.99
N SER A 429 -4.86 -13.92 36.27
CA SER A 429 -5.07 -12.49 36.53
C SER A 429 -6.05 -11.80 35.58
N ASN A 430 -6.40 -12.41 34.44
CA ASN A 430 -7.28 -11.81 33.43
C ASN A 430 -8.34 -12.82 32.94
N ASP A 431 -9.57 -12.63 33.41
CA ASP A 431 -10.73 -13.45 33.09
C ASP A 431 -10.99 -13.60 31.58
N TYR A 432 -10.74 -12.56 30.79
CA TYR A 432 -10.90 -12.65 29.34
C TYR A 432 -9.87 -13.62 28.72
N LEU A 433 -8.62 -13.58 29.19
CA LEU A 433 -7.57 -14.50 28.73
C LEU A 433 -7.81 -15.95 29.16
N GLU A 434 -8.42 -16.16 30.32
CA GLU A 434 -8.76 -17.49 30.84
C GLU A 434 -9.98 -18.09 30.13
N ASN A 435 -11.09 -17.35 30.08
CA ASN A 435 -12.41 -17.91 29.81
C ASN A 435 -12.96 -17.57 28.42
N HIS A 436 -12.46 -16.52 27.77
CA HIS A 436 -13.05 -15.98 26.53
C HIS A 436 -12.10 -15.96 25.33
N PHE A 437 -10.79 -15.97 25.57
CA PHE A 437 -9.79 -15.85 24.52
C PHE A 437 -9.15 -17.20 24.18
N THR A 438 -9.31 -17.63 22.94
CA THR A 438 -8.60 -18.80 22.40
C THR A 438 -7.78 -18.39 21.19
N PRO A 439 -6.44 -18.40 21.27
CA PRO A 439 -5.57 -18.13 20.12
C PRO A 439 -5.82 -19.14 19.00
N LYS A 440 -5.82 -18.71 17.74
CA LYS A 440 -6.04 -19.51 16.54
C LYS A 440 -4.73 -19.72 15.76
N LYS A 441 -4.80 -20.56 14.72
CA LYS A 441 -3.71 -20.84 13.76
C LYS A 441 -4.28 -20.88 12.35
N ARG A 442 -4.86 -19.75 11.90
CA ARG A 442 -5.42 -19.63 10.53
C ARG A 442 -4.31 -19.28 9.53
N THR A 443 -4.51 -19.63 8.27
CA THR A 443 -3.64 -19.14 7.19
C THR A 443 -4.00 -17.68 6.89
N ARG A 444 -2.98 -16.82 6.83
CA ARG A 444 -3.15 -15.41 6.41
C ARG A 444 -3.52 -15.36 4.92
N ILE A 445 -4.70 -14.86 4.62
CA ILE A 445 -5.16 -14.61 3.25
C ILE A 445 -4.51 -13.32 2.77
N LEU A 446 -3.88 -13.40 1.60
CA LEU A 446 -3.29 -12.24 0.93
C LEU A 446 -4.15 -11.84 -0.26
N PRO A 447 -4.21 -10.53 -0.60
CA PRO A 447 -4.84 -10.09 -1.82
C PRO A 447 -4.21 -10.74 -3.04
N LYS A 448 -5.08 -11.31 -3.88
CA LYS A 448 -4.71 -11.69 -5.23
C LYS A 448 -4.71 -10.46 -6.10
N ASP A 449 -3.65 -10.33 -6.87
CA ASP A 449 -3.44 -9.18 -7.72
C ASP A 449 -4.18 -9.38 -9.04
N THR A 450 -5.01 -8.42 -9.43
CA THR A 450 -5.51 -8.31 -10.80
C THR A 450 -4.36 -8.03 -11.79
N MET A 451 -3.18 -7.63 -11.30
CA MET A 451 -2.22 -6.76 -11.98
C MET A 451 -0.70 -7.02 -11.75
N GLY A 452 -0.23 -8.20 -11.32
CA GLY A 452 1.18 -8.61 -11.52
C GLY A 452 1.97 -9.10 -10.30
N GLY A 453 2.19 -10.42 -10.25
CA GLY A 453 3.22 -11.10 -9.43
C GLY A 453 2.63 -11.97 -8.33
N ASP A 454 2.80 -13.31 -8.45
CA ASP A 454 2.33 -14.35 -7.50
C ASP A 454 2.50 -13.99 -6.03
#